data_AF-A0A3D5DTT3-F1
#
_entry.id   AF-A0A3D5DTT3-F1
#
_cell.length_a   1.000
_cell.length_b   1.000
_cell.length_c   1.000
_cell.angle_alpha   90.00
_cell.angle_beta   90.00
_cell.angle_gamma   90.00
#
_symmetry.space_group_name_H-M   'P 1'
#
loop_
_entity.id
_entity.type
_entity.pdbx_description
1 polymer ?
#
loop_
_entity_poly.entity_id
_entity_poly.type
_entity_poly.pdbx_seq_one_letter_code
_entity_poly.pdbx_strand_id
1 'polypeptide(L)'
;MGDPGDHGDADPVVAAALAAFAAGQESEHAALTALAGARLLVPVVAVLAELADDEQAGEVAGPEQARTLGDHEQAGAGTASRRRLRREKVSEMALPTLVGKDGRHAVLAFTCLDALARWRPDARPVPVPASRVWLAA
;
A
#
# COMPACT_ATOMS: atom_id res chain seq x y z
N MET A 1 5.48 15.14 -3.84
CA MET A 1 5.47 16.38 -3.06
C MET A 1 4.03 16.84 -3.05
N GLY A 2 3.37 16.86 -1.90
CA GLY A 2 2.00 17.39 -1.80
C GLY A 2 2.00 18.87 -2.17
N ASP A 3 0.89 19.38 -2.69
CA ASP A 3 0.73 20.81 -2.94
C ASP A 3 0.92 21.55 -1.59
N PRO A 4 1.76 22.59 -1.51
CA PRO A 4 2.04 23.28 -0.26
C PRO A 4 0.81 23.97 0.37
N GLY A 5 -0.32 24.05 -0.36
CA GLY A 5 -1.62 24.52 0.16
C GLY A 5 -2.61 23.41 0.50
N ASP A 6 -2.27 22.13 0.31
CA ASP A 6 -3.17 21.03 0.68
C ASP A 6 -3.09 20.73 2.18
N HIS A 7 -3.98 21.38 2.94
CA HIS A 7 -4.14 21.16 4.38
C HIS A 7 -4.78 19.81 4.73
N GLY A 8 -5.20 19.04 3.71
CA GLY A 8 -5.83 17.74 3.90
C GLY A 8 -7.29 17.79 4.33
N ASP A 9 -7.90 18.97 4.35
CA ASP A 9 -9.33 19.13 4.55
C ASP A 9 -10.13 18.63 3.34
N ALA A 10 -11.40 18.29 3.58
CA ALA A 10 -12.34 18.03 2.50
C ALA A 10 -12.67 19.32 1.76
N ASP A 11 -12.88 19.22 0.45
CA ASP A 11 -13.47 20.32 -0.31
C ASP A 11 -14.85 20.67 0.30
N PRO A 12 -15.12 21.94 0.66
CA PRO A 12 -16.35 22.32 1.33
C PRO A 12 -17.60 22.04 0.47
N VAL A 13 -17.50 22.12 -0.86
CA VAL A 13 -18.60 21.78 -1.77
C VAL A 13 -18.89 20.28 -1.71
N VAL A 14 -17.85 19.45 -1.70
CA VAL A 14 -17.98 17.99 -1.56
C VAL A 14 -18.56 17.62 -0.20
N ALA A 15 -18.07 18.24 0.88
CA ALA A 15 -18.54 18.00 2.23
C ALA A 15 -20.05 18.33 2.36
N ALA A 16 -20.48 19.48 1.82
CA ALA A 16 -21.88 19.87 1.80
C ALA A 16 -22.75 18.90 0.98
N ALA A 17 -22.29 18.51 -0.21
CA ALA A 17 -23.03 17.57 -1.07
C ALA A 17 -23.19 16.19 -0.44
N LEU A 18 -22.12 15.65 0.18
CA LEU A 18 -22.18 14.36 0.89
C LEU A 18 -23.08 14.43 2.13
N ALA A 19 -23.06 15.54 2.88
CA ALA A 19 -23.95 15.74 4.03
C ALA A 19 -25.41 15.83 3.61
N ALA A 20 -25.73 16.57 2.54
CA ALA A 20 -27.07 16.67 1.99
C ALA A 20 -27.58 15.32 1.47
N PHE A 21 -26.73 14.55 0.79
CA PHE A 21 -27.06 13.18 0.36
C PHE A 21 -27.33 12.25 1.55
N ALA A 22 -26.48 12.28 2.58
CA ALA A 22 -26.67 11.48 3.79
C ALA A 22 -27.96 11.83 4.55
N ALA A 23 -28.40 13.10 4.46
CA ALA A 23 -29.67 13.56 5.01
C ALA A 23 -30.89 13.27 4.10
N GLY A 24 -30.69 12.69 2.90
CA GLY A 24 -31.74 12.44 1.91
C GLY A 24 -32.28 13.70 1.22
N GLN A 25 -31.54 14.80 1.29
CA GLN A 25 -31.92 16.10 0.72
C GLN A 25 -31.37 16.33 -0.69
N GLU A 26 -30.39 15.52 -1.09
CA GLU A 26 -29.76 15.55 -2.42
C GLU A 26 -29.69 14.14 -3.01
N SER A 27 -29.52 14.07 -4.33
CA SER A 27 -29.37 12.80 -5.04
C SER A 27 -27.96 12.24 -4.93
N GLU A 28 -27.83 10.91 -5.06
CA GLU A 28 -26.51 10.26 -5.19
C GLU A 28 -25.73 10.84 -6.38
N HIS A 29 -26.41 11.09 -7.50
CA HIS A 29 -25.80 11.69 -8.68
C HIS A 29 -25.18 13.07 -8.40
N ALA A 30 -25.86 13.91 -7.62
CA ALA A 30 -25.34 15.22 -7.23
C ALA A 30 -24.09 15.07 -6.34
N ALA A 31 -24.11 14.14 -5.38
CA ALA A 31 -22.96 13.85 -4.53
C ALA A 31 -21.75 13.32 -5.33
N LEU A 32 -21.98 12.38 -6.25
CA LEU A 32 -20.93 11.82 -7.12
C LEU A 32 -20.37 12.86 -8.09
N THR A 33 -21.22 13.76 -8.60
CA THR A 33 -20.79 14.86 -9.46
C THR A 33 -19.88 15.84 -8.72
N ALA A 34 -20.23 16.20 -7.47
CA ALA A 34 -19.36 17.01 -6.63
C ALA A 34 -18.03 16.30 -6.35
N LEU A 35 -18.07 15.00 -6.06
CA LEU A 35 -16.89 14.18 -5.79
C LEU A 35 -15.97 14.06 -7.02
N ALA A 36 -16.52 14.07 -8.24
CA ALA A 36 -15.78 13.89 -9.50
C ALA A 36 -14.60 14.86 -9.69
N GLY A 37 -14.79 16.10 -9.25
CA GLY A 37 -13.79 17.16 -9.35
C GLY A 37 -12.78 17.17 -8.20
N ALA A 38 -12.97 16.32 -7.19
CA ALA A 38 -12.23 16.39 -5.95
C ALA A 38 -10.94 15.57 -5.96
N ARG A 39 -10.03 15.97 -5.08
CA ARG A 39 -8.90 15.16 -4.60
C ARG A 39 -9.41 14.18 -3.55
N LEU A 40 -9.13 12.90 -3.75
CA LEU A 40 -9.30 11.85 -2.74
C LEU A 40 -7.94 11.43 -2.17
N LEU A 41 -7.96 10.94 -0.93
CA LEU A 41 -6.80 10.43 -0.22
C LEU A 41 -6.88 8.91 -0.17
N VAL A 42 -6.00 8.27 -0.91
CA VAL A 42 -5.87 6.81 -0.95
C VAL A 42 -4.85 6.39 0.12
N PRO A 43 -5.21 5.52 1.07
CA PRO A 43 -4.28 5.10 2.13
C PRO A 43 -3.27 4.09 1.56
N VAL A 44 -1.99 4.28 1.88
CA VAL A 44 -0.96 3.27 1.63
C VAL A 44 -0.30 2.88 2.95
N VAL A 45 -0.31 1.59 3.27
CA VAL A 45 0.21 1.07 4.55
C VAL A 45 1.49 0.28 4.31
N ALA A 46 2.41 0.34 5.27
CA ALA A 46 3.56 -0.55 5.24
C ALA A 46 3.14 -1.93 5.75
N VAL A 47 3.47 -2.98 4.99
CA VAL A 47 3.33 -4.37 5.38
C VAL A 47 4.73 -4.91 5.65
N LEU A 48 4.87 -5.62 6.77
CA LEU A 48 6.04 -6.42 7.05
C LEU A 48 5.91 -7.70 6.23
N ALA A 49 6.82 -7.89 5.27
CA ALA A 49 6.92 -9.18 4.59
C ALA A 49 7.31 -10.23 5.64
N GLU A 50 6.45 -11.22 5.89
CA GLU A 50 6.86 -12.42 6.60
C GLU A 50 7.87 -13.15 5.73
N LEU A 51 9.06 -13.40 6.27
CA LEU A 51 10.05 -14.22 5.60
C LEU A 51 9.45 -15.63 5.51
N ALA A 52 9.12 -16.07 4.29
CA ALA A 52 8.89 -17.49 4.06
C ALA A 52 10.17 -18.21 4.48
N ASP A 53 10.10 -19.03 5.53
CA ASP A 53 11.17 -19.96 5.83
C ASP A 53 11.23 -20.96 4.66
N ASP A 54 12.32 -20.91 3.90
CA ASP A 54 12.65 -21.85 2.84
C ASP A 54 12.86 -23.25 3.45
N GLU A 55 11.78 -24.00 3.71
CA GLU A 55 11.84 -25.46 3.84
C GLU A 55 11.95 -26.11 2.46
N GLN A 56 13.11 -25.91 1.82
CA GLN A 56 13.64 -26.84 0.82
C GLN A 56 14.97 -27.41 1.34
N ALA A 57 14.88 -28.46 2.16
CA ALA A 57 15.99 -29.34 2.46
C ALA A 57 15.51 -30.80 2.41
N GLY A 58 15.43 -31.33 1.19
CA GLY A 58 15.16 -32.73 0.89
C GLY A 58 15.97 -33.21 -0.31
N GLU A 59 17.24 -32.78 -0.41
CA GLU A 59 18.21 -33.35 -1.34
C GLU A 59 18.59 -34.76 -0.83
N VAL A 60 18.04 -35.80 -1.45
CA VAL A 60 18.50 -37.18 -1.24
C VAL A 60 19.82 -37.38 -1.97
N ALA A 61 20.92 -37.14 -1.26
CA ALA A 61 22.28 -37.42 -1.70
C ALA A 61 22.48 -38.93 -1.99
N GLY A 62 22.90 -39.27 -3.22
CA GLY A 62 23.50 -40.56 -3.55
C GLY A 62 24.96 -40.64 -3.06
N PRO A 63 25.52 -41.83 -2.78
CA PRO A 63 26.81 -41.92 -2.13
C PRO A 63 27.99 -41.78 -3.12
N GLU A 64 28.92 -40.92 -2.71
CA GLU A 64 30.36 -41.17 -2.52
C GLU A 64 31.15 -41.76 -3.68
N GLN A 65 32.14 -41.01 -4.22
CA GLN A 65 33.58 -41.40 -4.24
C GLN A 65 34.50 -40.16 -4.24
N ALA A 66 35.42 -40.14 -3.27
CA ALA A 66 36.45 -39.14 -2.99
C ALA A 66 37.40 -38.85 -4.18
N ARG A 67 38.08 -37.67 -4.20
CA ARG A 67 39.56 -37.50 -4.19
C ARG A 67 40.02 -36.02 -3.99
N THR A 68 40.98 -35.87 -3.06
CA THR A 68 42.11 -34.91 -2.99
C THR A 68 41.95 -33.53 -2.34
N LEU A 69 42.76 -33.34 -1.27
CA LEU A 69 43.07 -32.10 -0.54
C LEU A 69 43.83 -31.07 -1.38
N GLY A 70 43.61 -29.78 -1.10
CA GLY A 70 44.44 -28.65 -1.53
C GLY A 70 44.06 -27.33 -0.84
N ASP A 71 44.63 -27.13 0.34
CA ASP A 71 45.06 -25.90 1.05
C ASP A 71 44.52 -24.48 0.73
N HIS A 72 44.07 -23.84 1.83
CA HIS A 72 44.18 -22.43 2.28
C HIS A 72 43.68 -21.23 1.43
N GLU A 73 42.47 -20.78 1.79
CA GLU A 73 42.10 -19.45 2.33
C GLU A 73 42.62 -18.15 1.65
N GLN A 74 41.69 -17.38 1.05
CA GLN A 74 41.72 -15.91 1.17
C GLN A 74 40.34 -15.26 1.00
N ALA A 75 40.06 -14.33 1.91
CA ALA A 75 38.78 -13.73 2.23
C ALA A 75 38.15 -12.89 1.11
N GLY A 76 36.92 -13.24 0.73
CA GLY A 76 36.03 -12.43 -0.11
C GLY A 76 34.97 -11.70 0.71
N ALA A 77 35.36 -10.67 1.46
CA ALA A 77 34.45 -9.75 2.17
C ALA A 77 33.67 -8.80 1.21
N GLY A 78 33.15 -9.32 0.10
CA GLY A 78 32.45 -8.54 -0.94
C GLY A 78 30.97 -8.87 -1.11
N THR A 79 30.52 -10.05 -0.66
CA THR A 79 29.14 -10.50 -0.88
C THR A 79 28.24 -10.24 0.34
N ALA A 80 28.79 -10.35 1.55
CA ALA A 80 28.04 -10.11 2.79
C ALA A 80 27.61 -8.64 2.94
N SER A 81 28.46 -7.69 2.50
CA SER A 81 28.15 -6.26 2.54
C SER A 81 27.10 -5.86 1.49
N ARG A 82 27.17 -6.42 0.28
CA ARG A 82 26.10 -6.25 -0.73
C ARG A 82 24.76 -6.86 -0.30
N ARG A 83 24.80 -7.99 0.41
CA ARG A 83 23.59 -8.68 0.88
C ARG A 83 22.96 -7.98 2.11
N ARG A 84 23.76 -7.32 2.95
CA ARG A 84 23.28 -6.43 4.02
C ARG A 84 22.68 -5.13 3.48
N LEU A 85 23.19 -4.59 2.37
CA LEU A 85 22.62 -3.41 1.74
C LEU A 85 21.32 -3.73 0.95
N ARG A 86 21.19 -4.95 0.40
CA ARG A 86 19.90 -5.48 -0.09
C ARG A 86 18.86 -5.75 1.02
N ARG A 87 19.29 -5.71 2.30
CA ARG A 87 18.44 -5.81 3.49
C ARG A 87 18.04 -4.43 4.03
N GLU A 88 18.38 -3.34 3.34
CA GLU A 88 17.81 -2.02 3.66
C GLU A 88 16.35 -1.97 3.21
N LYS A 89 15.49 -2.37 4.15
CA LYS A 89 14.10 -1.94 4.30
C LYS A 89 13.28 -1.97 3.01
N VAL A 90 13.07 -3.18 2.48
CA VAL A 90 11.92 -3.44 1.61
C VAL A 90 10.66 -3.34 2.49
N SER A 91 10.21 -2.11 2.73
CA SER A 91 8.86 -1.86 3.23
C SER A 91 7.93 -2.12 2.06
N GLU A 92 7.31 -3.29 2.05
CA GLU A 92 6.28 -3.61 1.08
C GLU A 92 5.10 -2.67 1.35
N MET A 93 4.77 -1.81 0.39
CA MET A 93 3.68 -0.84 0.55
C MET A 93 2.41 -1.45 -0.05
N ALA A 94 1.38 -1.66 0.78
CA ALA A 94 0.11 -2.22 0.35
C ALA A 94 -0.96 -1.13 0.23
N LEU A 95 -1.82 -1.28 -0.78
CA LEU A 95 -3.06 -0.55 -0.93
C LEU A 95 -4.20 -1.39 -0.32
N PRO A 96 -4.79 -0.97 0.80
CA PRO A 96 -5.94 -1.65 1.37
C PRO A 96 -7.14 -1.62 0.41
N THR A 97 -7.79 -2.77 0.25
CA THR A 97 -9.04 -2.92 -0.52
C THR A 97 -10.16 -3.43 0.39
N LEU A 98 -11.38 -3.01 0.11
CA LEU A 98 -12.59 -3.57 0.71
C LEU A 98 -13.15 -4.67 -0.19
N VAL A 99 -13.81 -5.66 0.40
CA VAL A 99 -14.67 -6.60 -0.32
C VAL A 99 -16.11 -6.28 0.05
N GLY A 100 -16.90 -5.86 -0.93
CA GLY A 100 -18.32 -5.60 -0.77
C GLY A 100 -19.10 -6.88 -0.46
N LYS A 101 -20.35 -6.73 0.01
CA LYS A 101 -21.25 -7.87 0.27
C LYS A 101 -21.56 -8.69 -0.99
N ASP A 102 -21.35 -8.09 -2.15
CA ASP A 102 -21.47 -8.67 -3.48
C ASP A 102 -20.17 -9.31 -3.99
N GLY A 103 -19.12 -9.36 -3.16
CA GLY A 103 -17.83 -9.93 -3.50
C GLY A 103 -16.92 -9.02 -4.34
N ARG A 104 -17.38 -7.81 -4.71
CA ARG A 104 -16.55 -6.89 -5.49
C ARG A 104 -15.49 -6.23 -4.63
N HIS A 105 -14.31 -6.08 -5.19
CA HIS A 105 -13.23 -5.37 -4.53
C HIS A 105 -13.39 -3.87 -4.78
N ALA A 106 -13.06 -3.05 -3.79
CA ALA A 106 -13.10 -1.59 -3.92
C ALA A 106 -11.87 -0.97 -3.24
N VAL A 107 -11.37 0.12 -3.83
CA VAL A 107 -10.30 0.92 -3.22
C VAL A 107 -10.86 1.80 -2.11
N LEU A 108 -10.17 1.86 -0.97
CA LEU A 108 -10.48 2.83 0.07
C LEU A 108 -10.01 4.22 -0.34
N ALA A 109 -10.88 5.22 -0.17
CA ALA A 109 -10.58 6.61 -0.46
C ALA A 109 -11.29 7.54 0.52
N PHE A 110 -10.60 8.59 0.95
CA PHE A 110 -11.10 9.56 1.94
C PHE A 110 -11.11 10.97 1.36
N THR A 111 -12.02 11.82 1.83
CA THR A 111 -12.07 13.24 1.42
C THR A 111 -11.19 14.13 2.30
N CYS A 112 -10.85 13.70 3.53
CA CYS A 112 -10.00 14.44 4.46
C CYS A 112 -9.04 13.57 5.29
N LEU A 113 -7.98 14.19 5.81
CA LEU A 113 -6.97 13.55 6.66
C LEU A 113 -7.52 13.11 8.01
N ASP A 114 -8.45 13.85 8.62
CA ASP A 114 -9.05 13.48 9.90
C ASP A 114 -9.78 12.13 9.81
N ALA A 115 -10.57 11.92 8.75
CA ALA A 115 -11.24 10.64 8.51
C ALA A 115 -10.24 9.49 8.25
N LEU A 116 -9.20 9.74 7.44
CA LEU A 116 -8.15 8.76 7.17
C LEU A 116 -7.39 8.39 8.46
N ALA A 117 -7.03 9.37 9.28
CA ALA A 117 -6.30 9.16 10.54
C ALA A 117 -7.14 8.42 11.58
N ARG A 118 -8.46 8.68 11.65
CA ARG A 118 -9.39 7.92 12.49
C ARG A 118 -9.52 6.47 12.03
N TRP A 119 -9.47 6.22 10.71
CA TRP A 119 -9.47 4.86 10.18
C TRP A 119 -8.15 4.14 10.51
N ARG A 120 -7.00 4.76 10.20
CA ARG A 120 -5.69 4.16 10.46
C ARG A 120 -4.58 5.23 10.55
N PRO A 121 -4.06 5.51 11.75
CA PRO A 121 -3.04 6.55 11.96
C PRO A 121 -1.70 6.35 11.24
N ASP A 122 -1.29 5.09 10.98
CA ASP A 122 -0.03 4.76 10.30
C ASP A 122 -0.14 4.75 8.76
N ALA A 123 -1.35 4.97 8.21
CA ALA A 123 -1.55 5.02 6.78
C ALA A 123 -0.96 6.31 6.18
N ARG A 124 -0.25 6.15 5.07
CA ARG A 124 0.28 7.29 4.31
C ARG A 124 -0.77 7.78 3.32
N PRO A 125 -1.18 9.06 3.38
CA PRO A 125 -2.13 9.61 2.43
C PRO A 125 -1.47 9.83 1.07
N VAL A 126 -2.06 9.27 0.01
CA VAL A 126 -1.69 9.57 -1.37
C VAL A 126 -2.84 10.35 -2.03
N PRO A 127 -2.65 11.64 -2.36
CA PRO A 127 -3.68 12.41 -3.05
C PRO A 127 -3.82 11.94 -4.50
N VAL A 128 -5.04 11.60 -4.90
CA VAL A 128 -5.39 11.10 -6.23
C VAL A 128 -6.68 11.78 -6.71
N PRO A 129 -6.75 12.26 -7.97
CA PRO A 129 -8.01 12.76 -8.53
C PRO A 129 -9.09 11.68 -8.49
N ALA A 130 -10.32 12.04 -8.12
CA ALA A 130 -11.44 11.09 -8.01
C ALA A 130 -11.66 10.28 -9.30
N SER A 131 -11.52 10.91 -10.46
CA SER A 131 -11.60 10.25 -11.77
C SER A 131 -10.64 9.06 -11.94
N ARG A 132 -9.45 9.13 -11.33
CA ARG A 132 -8.46 8.04 -11.37
C ARG A 132 -8.78 6.95 -10.35
N VAL A 133 -9.35 7.31 -9.21
CA VAL A 133 -9.80 6.34 -8.20
C VAL A 133 -10.94 5.47 -8.75
N TRP A 134 -11.87 6.07 -9.48
CA TRP A 134 -13.02 5.35 -10.06
C TRP A 134 -12.64 4.32 -11.11
N LEU A 135 -11.52 4.49 -11.81
CA LEU A 135 -11.01 3.53 -12.79
C LEU A 135 -10.30 2.32 -12.14
N ALA A 136 -9.95 2.43 -10.86
CA ALA A 136 -9.20 1.41 -10.13
C ALA A 136 -10.09 0.46 -9.31
N ALA A 137 -11.41 0.68 -9.33
CA ALA A 137 -12.42 -0.10 -8.61
C ALA A 137 -13.16 -1.08 -9.54
#